data_AF-A0A484K9K4-F1
#
_entry.id   AF-A0A484K9K4-F1
#
_cell.length_a   1.000
_cell.length_b   1.000
_cell.length_c   1.000
_cell.angle_alpha   90.00
_cell.angle_beta   90.00
_cell.angle_gamma   90.00
#
_symmetry.space_group_name_H-M   'P 1'
#
loop_
_entity.id
_entity.type
_entity.pdbx_description
1 polymer ?
#
loop_
_entity_poly.entity_id
_entity_poly.type
_entity_poly.pdbx_seq_one_letter_code
_entity_poly.pdbx_strand_id
1 'polypeptide(L)'
;MMVILQGSSLGQFFNQYLAPIKLNDVQVDWKSMDLSYLMEEKYLNHFAEMVKKAELIHGADVALKANNMSGDVCIQYRDQLHFEEIARQFGIFEEWKDGVPRTAYKGVVVFRYQTSRRVFLVGPNSFQLLGL
;
A
#
# COMPACT_ATOMS: atom_id res chain seq x y z
N MET A 1 34.40 -9.19 -16.75
CA MET A 1 33.26 -9.99 -17.25
C MET A 1 32.04 -9.57 -16.44
N MET A 2 31.12 -8.81 -17.06
CA MET A 2 29.93 -8.31 -16.38
C MET A 2 28.93 -9.46 -16.31
N VAL A 3 28.74 -10.04 -15.13
CA VAL A 3 27.74 -11.10 -14.92
C VAL A 3 26.38 -10.43 -14.93
N ILE A 4 25.63 -10.60 -16.03
CA ILE A 4 24.23 -10.18 -16.09
C ILE A 4 23.44 -11.26 -15.34
N LEU A 5 23.02 -10.97 -14.11
CA LEU A 5 22.08 -11.81 -13.38
C LEU A 5 20.72 -11.74 -14.10
N GLN A 6 20.48 -12.64 -15.05
CA GLN A 6 19.21 -12.73 -15.77
C GLN A 6 18.32 -13.80 -15.12
N GLY A 7 17.21 -13.36 -14.51
CA GLY A 7 16.08 -14.24 -14.21
C GLY A 7 15.28 -14.59 -15.47
N SER A 8 14.36 -15.55 -15.37
CA SER A 8 13.51 -16.00 -16.49
C SER A 8 12.61 -14.90 -17.07
N SER A 9 12.36 -13.83 -16.31
CA SER A 9 11.59 -12.65 -16.74
C SER A 9 12.43 -11.56 -17.40
N LEU A 10 13.72 -11.80 -17.66
CA LEU A 10 14.67 -10.82 -18.21
C LEU A 10 14.76 -9.51 -17.41
N GLY A 11 14.38 -9.53 -16.13
CA GLY A 11 14.45 -8.37 -15.23
C GLY A 11 13.36 -7.32 -15.43
N GLN A 12 12.29 -7.62 -16.18
CA GLN A 12 11.22 -6.69 -16.56
C GLN A 12 10.68 -5.82 -15.40
N PHE A 13 10.55 -6.37 -14.20
CA PHE A 13 10.07 -5.65 -13.00
C PHE A 13 11.13 -5.47 -11.91
N PHE A 14 12.34 -5.97 -12.15
CA PHE A 14 13.35 -6.04 -11.11
C PHE A 14 13.81 -4.63 -10.70
N ASN A 15 14.32 -3.84 -11.64
CA ASN A 15 14.84 -2.52 -11.31
C ASN A 15 13.76 -1.54 -10.84
N GLN A 16 12.54 -1.65 -11.40
CA GLN A 16 11.45 -0.73 -11.08
C GLN A 16 10.86 -1.01 -9.69
N TYR A 17 10.65 -2.28 -9.33
CA TYR A 17 9.86 -2.60 -8.14
C TYR A 17 10.54 -3.55 -7.14
N LEU A 18 11.36 -4.50 -7.59
CA LEU A 18 11.92 -5.53 -6.69
C LEU A 18 13.23 -5.11 -6.05
N ALA A 19 14.13 -4.51 -6.83
CA ALA A 19 15.45 -4.07 -6.39
C ALA A 19 15.38 -3.06 -5.21
N PRO A 20 14.41 -2.12 -5.18
CA PRO A 20 14.30 -1.17 -4.06
C PRO A 20 13.67 -1.75 -2.78
N ILE A 21 13.21 -3.01 -2.78
CA ILE A 21 12.59 -3.60 -1.58
C ILE A 21 13.64 -3.68 -0.46
N LYS A 22 13.40 -2.94 0.63
CA LYS A 22 14.32 -2.89 1.76
C LYS A 22 14.23 -4.17 2.59
N LEU A 23 15.35 -4.89 2.69
CA LEU A 23 15.52 -5.91 3.72
C LEU A 23 15.54 -5.24 5.09
N ASN A 24 14.69 -5.71 6.00
CA ASN A 24 14.66 -5.22 7.37
C ASN A 24 16.00 -5.50 8.07
N ASP A 25 16.60 -4.45 8.62
CA ASP A 25 17.90 -4.41 9.29
C ASP A 25 17.77 -4.29 10.82
N VAL A 26 16.55 -4.20 11.35
CA VAL A 26 16.26 -4.07 12.78
C VAL A 26 15.81 -5.41 13.35
N GLN A 27 16.45 -5.89 14.41
CA GLN A 27 16.00 -7.11 15.09
C GLN A 27 14.65 -6.86 15.78
N VAL A 28 13.67 -7.72 15.49
CA VAL A 28 12.36 -7.72 16.13
C VAL A 28 12.18 -9.03 16.89
N ASP A 29 11.93 -8.97 18.19
CA ASP A 29 11.57 -10.15 18.98
C ASP A 29 10.09 -10.48 18.80
N TRP A 30 9.78 -11.12 17.67
CA TRP A 30 8.40 -11.47 17.33
C TRP A 30 7.73 -12.37 18.38
N LYS A 31 8.49 -13.15 19.15
CA LYS A 31 7.94 -14.08 20.15
C LYS A 31 7.43 -13.35 21.39
N SER A 32 7.95 -12.16 21.67
CA SER A 32 7.52 -11.34 22.81
C SER A 32 6.39 -10.37 22.46
N MET A 33 6.04 -10.19 21.17
CA MET A 33 5.01 -9.25 20.74
C MET A 33 3.61 -9.86 20.84
N ASP A 34 2.62 -9.07 21.26
CA ASP A 34 1.21 -9.43 21.09
C ASP A 34 0.80 -9.22 19.63
N LEU A 35 0.73 -10.32 18.89
CA LEU A 35 0.29 -10.36 17.49
C LEU A 35 -1.19 -10.72 17.35
N SER A 36 -1.95 -10.76 18.45
CA SER A 36 -3.35 -11.19 18.41
C SER A 36 -4.23 -10.28 17.56
N TYR A 37 -3.80 -9.03 17.32
CA TYR A 37 -4.47 -8.11 16.41
C TYR A 37 -4.47 -8.58 14.94
N LEU A 38 -3.63 -9.54 14.56
CA LEU A 38 -3.57 -10.13 13.22
C LEU A 38 -4.61 -11.24 12.99
N MET A 39 -5.30 -11.70 14.04
CA MET A 39 -6.41 -12.65 13.90
C MET A 39 -7.53 -12.01 13.09
N GLU A 40 -8.14 -12.74 12.14
CA GLU A 40 -9.05 -12.21 11.12
C GLU A 40 -10.07 -11.18 11.63
N GLU A 41 -10.84 -11.54 12.66
CA GLU A 41 -11.86 -10.65 13.25
C GLU A 41 -11.26 -9.39 13.88
N LYS A 42 -10.12 -9.53 14.56
CA LYS A 42 -9.41 -8.41 15.19
C LYS A 42 -8.74 -7.51 14.16
N TYR A 43 -8.17 -8.11 13.11
CA TYR A 43 -7.48 -7.38 12.06
C TYR A 43 -8.44 -6.53 11.25
N LEU A 44 -9.64 -7.05 10.94
CA LEU A 44 -10.67 -6.28 10.25
C LEU A 44 -11.00 -4.99 11.01
N ASN A 45 -11.32 -5.10 12.30
CA ASN A 45 -11.65 -3.95 13.14
C ASN A 45 -10.44 -3.01 13.31
N HIS A 46 -9.26 -3.55 13.56
CA HIS A 46 -8.03 -2.78 13.71
C HIS A 46 -7.71 -1.98 12.44
N PHE A 47 -7.83 -2.62 11.28
CA PHE A 47 -7.55 -2.01 9.99
C PHE A 47 -8.61 -0.97 9.59
N ALA A 48 -9.89 -1.26 9.82
CA ALA A 48 -10.97 -0.30 9.62
C ALA A 48 -10.77 0.98 10.44
N GLU A 49 -10.39 0.85 11.71
CA GLU A 49 -10.10 2.00 12.58
C GLU A 49 -8.88 2.81 12.12
N MET A 50 -7.87 2.18 11.51
CA MET A 50 -6.75 2.90 10.90
C MET A 50 -7.20 3.71 9.68
N VAL A 51 -7.99 3.11 8.79
CA VAL A 51 -8.51 3.77 7.58
C VAL A 51 -9.45 4.92 7.95
N LYS A 52 -10.34 4.72 8.92
CA LYS A 52 -11.30 5.72 9.40
C LYS A 52 -10.66 6.98 9.99
N LYS A 53 -9.48 6.83 10.62
CA LYS A 53 -8.72 7.95 11.21
C LYS A 53 -7.91 8.74 10.20
N ALA A 54 -7.74 8.22 8.99
CA ALA A 54 -6.98 8.88 7.94
C ALA A 54 -7.80 10.01 7.30
N GLU A 55 -7.13 11.11 6.96
CA GLU A 55 -7.77 12.26 6.33
C GLU A 55 -8.02 11.98 4.84
N LEU A 56 -9.27 12.13 4.41
CA LEU A 56 -9.66 11.90 3.02
C LEU A 56 -9.18 13.05 2.12
N ILE A 57 -8.41 12.71 1.07
CA ILE A 57 -7.91 13.68 0.10
C ILE A 57 -8.37 13.32 -1.33
N HIS A 58 -8.64 14.35 -2.13
CA HIS A 58 -9.19 14.22 -3.50
C HIS A 58 -8.48 15.14 -4.51
N GLY A 59 -8.74 14.90 -5.80
CA GLY A 59 -8.32 15.73 -6.92
C GLY A 59 -7.00 15.28 -7.55
N ALA A 60 -6.43 16.12 -8.42
CA ALA A 60 -5.11 15.87 -9.02
C ALA A 60 -3.98 16.01 -7.98
N ASP A 61 -2.79 15.50 -8.33
CA ASP A 61 -1.55 15.61 -7.57
C ASP A 61 -1.65 15.07 -6.14
N VAL A 62 -2.29 13.90 -5.99
CA VAL A 62 -2.52 13.29 -4.67
C VAL A 62 -1.21 12.97 -3.94
N ALA A 63 -0.12 12.68 -4.66
CA ALA A 63 1.18 12.46 -4.05
C ALA A 63 1.74 13.74 -3.40
N LEU A 64 1.62 14.89 -4.07
CA LEU A 64 2.04 16.18 -3.52
C LEU A 64 1.19 16.57 -2.30
N LYS A 65 -0.14 16.39 -2.40
CA LYS A 65 -1.07 16.63 -1.29
C LYS A 65 -0.75 15.75 -0.09
N ALA A 66 -0.57 14.44 -0.31
CA ALA A 66 -0.22 13.48 0.73
C ALA A 66 1.08 13.85 1.45
N ASN A 67 2.06 14.41 0.73
CA ASN A 67 3.32 14.87 1.32
C ASN A 67 3.14 16.08 2.25
N ASN A 68 2.17 16.95 1.96
CA ASN A 68 1.92 18.19 2.71
C ASN A 68 1.01 18.03 3.93
N MET A 69 0.36 16.87 4.10
CA MET A 69 -0.48 16.62 5.28
C MET A 69 0.38 16.51 6.56
N SER A 70 -0.25 16.34 7.72
CA SER A 70 0.42 16.02 9.00
C SER A 70 0.16 14.58 9.46
N GLY A 71 -1.04 14.04 9.22
CA GLY A 71 -1.47 12.68 9.58
C GLY A 71 -1.67 11.75 8.40
N ASP A 72 -2.05 10.51 8.68
CA ASP A 72 -2.35 9.49 7.67
C ASP A 72 -3.43 9.97 6.69
N VAL A 73 -3.35 9.53 5.44
CA VAL A 73 -4.25 9.99 4.37
C VAL A 73 -4.94 8.83 3.67
N CYS A 74 -6.18 9.09 3.26
CA CYS A 74 -7.01 8.19 2.49
C CYS A 74 -7.28 8.80 1.11
N ILE A 75 -7.04 8.03 0.04
CA ILE A 75 -7.32 8.40 -1.34
C ILE A 75 -8.22 7.34 -1.94
N GLN A 76 -9.40 7.73 -2.42
CA GLN A 76 -10.30 6.78 -3.07
C GLN A 76 -9.97 6.62 -4.55
N TYR A 77 -9.84 5.37 -5.00
CA TYR A 77 -9.82 5.05 -6.42
C TYR A 77 -11.18 4.52 -6.87
N ARG A 78 -11.53 4.74 -8.15
CA ARG A 78 -12.87 4.45 -8.69
C ARG A 78 -12.91 3.11 -9.41
N ASP A 79 -11.82 2.80 -10.07
CA ASP A 79 -11.62 1.64 -10.92
C ASP A 79 -10.11 1.34 -11.02
N GLN A 80 -9.77 0.32 -11.81
CA GLN A 80 -8.38 -0.10 -12.01
C GLN A 80 -7.52 0.99 -12.65
N LEU A 81 -8.01 1.69 -13.68
CA LEU A 81 -7.24 2.73 -14.37
C LEU A 81 -6.91 3.89 -13.42
N HIS A 82 -7.89 4.34 -12.63
CA HIS A 82 -7.69 5.38 -11.64
C HIS A 82 -6.70 4.93 -10.55
N PHE A 83 -6.72 3.66 -10.14
CA PHE A 83 -5.72 3.12 -9.22
C PHE A 83 -4.31 3.17 -9.83
N GLU A 84 -4.14 2.72 -11.08
CA GLU A 84 -2.84 2.72 -11.77
C GLU A 84 -2.28 4.15 -11.91
N GLU A 85 -3.14 5.12 -12.24
CA GLU A 85 -2.79 6.55 -12.27
C GLU A 85 -2.30 7.10 -10.92
N ILE A 86 -2.97 6.71 -9.83
CA ILE A 86 -2.56 7.12 -8.47
C ILE A 86 -1.27 6.42 -8.07
N ALA A 87 -1.18 5.09 -8.25
CA ALA A 87 -0.03 4.26 -7.91
C ALA A 87 1.26 4.78 -8.58
N ARG A 88 1.15 5.19 -9.85
CA ARG A 88 2.25 5.78 -10.62
C ARG A 88 2.80 7.06 -10.00
N GLN A 89 1.94 7.93 -9.46
CA GLN A 89 2.38 9.16 -8.78
C GLN A 89 3.22 8.86 -7.53
N PHE A 90 2.96 7.72 -6.87
CA PHE A 90 3.70 7.28 -5.69
C PHE A 90 4.89 6.37 -6.02
N GLY A 91 5.04 5.92 -7.27
CA GLY A 91 6.09 4.98 -7.68
C GLY A 91 5.93 3.59 -7.06
N ILE A 92 4.71 3.18 -6.74
CA ILE A 92 4.40 1.84 -6.21
C ILE A 92 3.89 0.91 -7.33
N PHE A 93 3.71 -0.37 -7.03
CA PHE A 93 3.17 -1.34 -7.99
C PHE A 93 1.80 -0.91 -8.53
N GLU A 94 1.72 -0.76 -9.85
CA GLU A 94 0.48 -0.51 -10.58
C GLU A 94 -0.31 -1.81 -10.84
N GLU A 95 0.34 -2.98 -10.75
CA GLU A 95 -0.22 -4.26 -11.21
C GLU A 95 -1.33 -4.84 -10.33
N TRP A 96 -2.25 -5.53 -11.01
CA TRP A 96 -3.34 -6.30 -10.43
C TRP A 96 -3.18 -7.79 -10.77
N LYS A 97 -3.70 -8.65 -9.90
CA LYS A 97 -3.85 -10.08 -10.18
C LYS A 97 -5.26 -10.51 -9.79
N ASP A 98 -5.98 -11.10 -10.73
CA ASP A 98 -7.36 -11.59 -10.53
C ASP A 98 -8.29 -10.53 -9.91
N GLY A 99 -8.15 -9.27 -10.34
CA GLY A 99 -8.94 -8.15 -9.82
C GLY A 99 -8.51 -7.64 -8.44
N VAL A 100 -7.31 -7.98 -7.96
CA VAL A 100 -6.76 -7.52 -6.68
C VAL A 100 -5.42 -6.80 -6.88
N PRO A 101 -5.24 -5.54 -6.43
CA PRO A 101 -3.95 -4.88 -6.44
C PRO A 101 -2.94 -5.58 -5.53
N ARG A 102 -1.65 -5.48 -5.86
CA ARG A 102 -0.59 -5.99 -4.98
C ARG A 102 -0.70 -5.39 -3.58
N THR A 103 -0.54 -6.22 -2.54
CA THR A 103 -0.61 -5.85 -1.10
C THR A 103 -1.97 -5.36 -0.59
N ALA A 104 -3.04 -5.47 -1.40
CA ALA A 104 -4.35 -5.02 -0.98
C ALA A 104 -5.01 -5.95 0.06
N TYR A 105 -5.72 -5.36 1.02
CA TYR A 105 -6.67 -6.04 1.90
C TYR A 105 -8.04 -5.38 1.74
N LYS A 106 -9.07 -6.16 1.35
CA LYS A 106 -10.43 -5.64 1.07
C LYS A 106 -10.45 -4.44 0.11
N GLY A 107 -9.55 -4.43 -0.89
CA GLY A 107 -9.42 -3.33 -1.85
C GLY A 107 -8.68 -2.09 -1.31
N VAL A 108 -8.00 -2.20 -0.16
CA VAL A 108 -7.17 -1.12 0.38
C VAL A 108 -5.69 -1.47 0.25
N VAL A 109 -4.93 -0.64 -0.45
CA VAL A 109 -3.46 -0.70 -0.48
C VAL A 109 -2.91 0.29 0.54
N VAL A 110 -2.03 -0.16 1.42
CA VAL A 110 -1.40 0.68 2.45
C VAL A 110 0.11 0.71 2.27
N PHE A 111 0.69 1.90 2.29
CA PHE A 111 2.14 2.10 2.23
C PHE A 111 2.55 3.37 2.97
N ARG A 112 3.85 3.57 3.15
CA ARG A 112 4.41 4.81 3.70
C ARG A 112 5.03 5.66 2.59
N TYR A 113 4.88 6.97 2.69
CA TYR A 113 5.39 7.90 1.68
C TYR A 113 6.17 9.04 2.31
N GLN A 114 7.47 9.14 1.96
CA GLN A 114 8.49 10.12 2.41
C GLN A 114 8.75 10.20 3.93
N THR A 115 7.80 9.78 4.76
CA THR A 115 7.80 9.87 6.22
C THR A 115 7.24 8.58 6.83
N SER A 116 7.02 8.56 8.16
CA SER A 116 6.35 7.44 8.85
C SER A 116 4.85 7.33 8.56
N ARG A 117 4.26 8.33 7.91
CA ARG A 117 2.84 8.44 7.57
C ARG A 117 2.40 7.34 6.62
N ARG A 118 1.16 6.87 6.81
CA ARG A 118 0.49 5.93 5.92
C ARG A 118 -0.38 6.64 4.88
N VAL A 119 -0.31 6.13 3.66
CA VAL A 119 -1.24 6.42 2.57
C VAL A 119 -2.09 5.18 2.37
N PHE A 120 -3.41 5.36 2.38
CA PHE A 120 -4.39 4.32 2.08
C PHE A 120 -5.03 4.60 0.72
N LEU A 121 -4.81 3.76 -0.27
CA LEU A 121 -5.58 3.77 -1.51
C LEU A 121 -6.77 2.87 -1.33
N VAL A 122 -7.98 3.43 -1.35
CA VAL A 122 -9.22 2.75 -0.95
C VAL A 122 -10.11 2.54 -2.16
N GLY A 123 -10.48 1.28 -2.42
CA GLY A 123 -11.33 0.91 -3.53
C GLY A 123 -12.81 1.23 -3.32
N PRO A 124 -13.63 1.12 -4.39
CA PRO A 124 -15.02 1.58 -4.39
C PRO A 124 -15.90 0.86 -3.35
N ASN A 125 -15.66 -0.42 -3.11
CA ASN A 125 -16.41 -1.23 -2.14
C ASN A 125 -15.70 -1.38 -0.79
N SER A 126 -14.53 -0.76 -0.60
CA SER A 126 -13.68 -1.03 0.55
C SER A 126 -14.29 -0.57 1.86
N PHE A 127 -14.99 0.57 1.91
CA PHE A 127 -15.64 1.01 3.15
C PHE A 127 -16.71 0.00 3.61
N GLN A 128 -17.58 -0.44 2.70
CA GLN A 128 -18.57 -1.49 3.01
C GLN A 128 -17.89 -2.78 3.49
N LEU A 129 -16.83 -3.22 2.82
CA LEU A 129 -16.07 -4.42 3.19
C LEU A 129 -15.35 -4.31 4.54
N LEU A 130 -15.05 -3.09 4.98
CA LEU A 130 -14.44 -2.77 6.27
C LEU A 130 -15.47 -2.46 7.37
N GLY A 131 -16.77 -2.43 7.04
CA GLY A 131 -17.83 -2.03 7.98
C GLY A 131 -17.78 -0.55 8.37
N LEU A 132 -17.27 0.30 7.47
CA LEU A 132 -17.17 1.76 7.60
C LEU A 132 -18.31 2.49 6.90
#